data_AF-A0A2C5YB81-F1
#
_entry.id   AF-A0A2C5YB81-F1
#
_cell.length_a   1.000
_cell.length_b   1.000
_cell.length_c   1.000
_cell.angle_alpha   90.00
_cell.angle_beta   90.00
_cell.angle_gamma   90.00
#
_symmetry.space_group_name_H-M   'P 1'
#
loop_
_entity.id
_entity.type
_entity.pdbx_description
1 polymer ?
#
loop_
_entity_poly.entity_id
_entity_poly.type
_entity_poly.pdbx_seq_one_letter_code
_entity_poly.pdbx_strand_id
1 'polypeptide(L)'
;MYSIHFITGNANKLREVKAMFEPDIEVRSSPLDLQEIQGSILHVTESKCRQAANQVNGPVLVEDTALCFKALGDLPGPYIKWFLAEIGHEGLNNLLTAYTDKSAEAVCTFGYSAGPGKEPVIFQGRCPGKIVPARGPANFGWDPIFEHEGKT
;
A
#
# COMPACT_ATOMS: atom_id res chain seq x y z
N MET A 1 -17.26 -21.82 -7.03
CA MET A 1 -16.68 -20.86 -6.07
C MET A 1 -15.54 -20.18 -6.78
N TYR A 2 -15.54 -18.85 -6.86
CA TYR A 2 -14.44 -18.11 -7.45
C TYR A 2 -13.31 -18.00 -6.43
N SER A 3 -12.06 -18.08 -6.87
CA SER A 3 -10.88 -17.96 -6.02
C SER A 3 -9.89 -16.98 -6.63
N ILE A 4 -9.21 -16.23 -5.80
CA ILE A 4 -8.20 -15.26 -6.22
C ILE A 4 -6.92 -15.42 -5.40
N HIS A 5 -5.77 -15.30 -6.06
CA HIS A 5 -4.48 -15.31 -5.38
C HIS A 5 -4.14 -13.90 -4.92
N PHE A 6 -4.19 -13.65 -3.61
CA PHE A 6 -3.71 -12.41 -3.03
C PHE A 6 -2.22 -12.50 -2.74
N ILE A 7 -1.43 -11.68 -3.45
CA ILE A 7 0.03 -11.70 -3.36
C ILE A 7 0.48 -10.71 -2.30
N THR A 8 0.72 -11.22 -1.11
CA THR A 8 1.21 -10.44 0.02
C THR A 8 2.04 -11.31 0.96
N GLY A 9 3.06 -10.71 1.57
CA GLY A 9 3.74 -11.24 2.76
C GLY A 9 3.20 -10.66 4.07
N ASN A 10 2.25 -9.71 4.01
CA ASN A 10 1.74 -9.00 5.19
C ASN A 10 0.45 -9.65 5.70
N ALA A 11 0.51 -10.25 6.89
CA ALA A 11 -0.62 -10.93 7.51
C ALA A 11 -1.80 -9.99 7.85
N ASN A 12 -1.53 -8.71 8.14
CA ASN A 12 -2.58 -7.73 8.42
C ASN A 12 -3.40 -7.44 7.15
N LYS A 13 -2.72 -7.22 6.03
CA LYS A 13 -3.36 -7.02 4.71
C LYS A 13 -4.19 -8.23 4.31
N LEU A 14 -3.66 -9.44 4.49
CA LEU A 14 -4.40 -10.67 4.20
C LEU A 14 -5.69 -10.77 5.01
N ARG A 15 -5.63 -10.42 6.31
CA ARG A 15 -6.81 -10.41 7.18
C ARG A 15 -7.87 -9.43 6.69
N GLU A 16 -7.46 -8.21 6.35
CA GLU A 16 -8.35 -7.16 5.83
C GLU A 16 -9.00 -7.57 4.51
N VAL A 17 -8.22 -8.09 3.56
CA VAL A 17 -8.74 -8.56 2.26
C VAL A 17 -9.69 -9.74 2.44
N LYS A 18 -9.38 -10.70 3.32
CA LYS A 18 -10.31 -11.80 3.62
C LYS A 18 -11.65 -11.30 4.16
N ALA A 19 -11.61 -10.36 5.10
CA ALA A 19 -12.82 -9.80 5.68
C ALA A 19 -13.70 -9.05 4.64
N MET A 20 -13.09 -8.54 3.56
CA MET A 20 -13.82 -7.85 2.48
C MET A 20 -14.42 -8.80 1.43
N PHE A 21 -13.79 -9.94 1.15
CA PHE A 21 -14.13 -10.79 -0.01
C PHE A 21 -14.78 -12.12 0.36
N GLU A 22 -14.50 -12.68 1.55
CA GLU A 22 -15.08 -13.96 1.98
C GLU A 22 -16.47 -13.75 2.59
N PRO A 23 -17.43 -14.68 2.36
CA PRO A 23 -17.26 -16.00 1.73
C PRO A 23 -17.48 -16.03 0.20
N ASP A 24 -17.79 -14.89 -0.43
CA ASP A 24 -18.21 -14.86 -1.85
C ASP A 24 -17.07 -15.21 -2.82
N ILE A 25 -15.85 -14.78 -2.49
CA ILE A 25 -14.61 -15.06 -3.23
C ILE A 25 -13.56 -15.63 -2.27
N GLU A 26 -13.07 -16.84 -2.56
CA GLU A 26 -12.02 -17.48 -1.77
C GLU A 26 -10.68 -16.75 -1.96
N VAL A 27 -10.09 -16.23 -0.88
CA VAL A 27 -8.81 -15.51 -0.93
C VAL A 27 -7.67 -16.45 -0.56
N ARG A 28 -6.88 -16.83 -1.57
CA ARG A 28 -5.68 -17.66 -1.39
C ARG A 28 -4.46 -16.79 -1.24
N SER A 29 -3.78 -16.89 -0.12
CA SER A 29 -2.50 -16.18 0.07
C SER A 29 -1.40 -16.90 -0.68
N SER A 30 -0.58 -16.17 -1.43
CA SER A 30 0.61 -16.72 -2.08
C SER A 30 1.76 -15.71 -1.96
N PRO A 31 2.77 -15.96 -1.09
CA PRO A 31 3.93 -15.09 -1.02
C PRO A 31 4.81 -15.36 -2.24
N LEU A 32 4.84 -14.41 -3.18
CA LEU A 32 5.74 -14.44 -4.32
C LEU A 32 6.83 -13.39 -4.12
N ASP A 33 8.04 -13.73 -4.54
CA ASP A 33 9.12 -12.77 -4.66
C ASP A 33 8.95 -12.02 -5.99
N LEU A 34 8.55 -10.75 -5.90
CA LEU A 34 8.26 -9.89 -7.04
C LEU A 34 9.15 -8.66 -6.97
N GLN A 35 9.67 -8.23 -8.11
CA GLN A 35 10.46 -7.02 -8.17
C GLN A 35 9.58 -5.78 -7.96
N GLU A 36 9.83 -5.04 -6.89
CA GLU A 36 9.28 -3.70 -6.68
C GLU A 36 10.09 -2.70 -7.52
N ILE A 37 9.57 -2.36 -8.70
CA ILE A 37 10.17 -1.33 -9.54
C ILE A 37 10.01 0.06 -8.89
N GLN A 38 10.77 1.05 -9.38
CA GLN A 38 10.57 2.44 -8.99
C GLN A 38 9.59 3.13 -9.94
N GLY A 39 8.82 4.08 -9.42
CA GLY A 39 7.84 4.83 -10.21
C GLY A 39 6.72 5.42 -9.36
N SER A 40 5.63 5.79 -10.02
CA SER A 40 4.39 6.13 -9.34
C SER A 40 3.76 4.89 -8.72
N ILE A 41 2.91 5.06 -7.71
CA ILE A 41 2.18 3.93 -7.10
C ILE A 41 1.41 3.10 -8.14
N LEU A 42 0.86 3.75 -9.17
CA LEU A 42 0.17 3.07 -10.28
C LEU A 42 1.12 2.15 -11.06
N HIS A 43 2.27 2.67 -11.50
CA HIS A 43 3.24 1.86 -12.25
C HIS A 43 3.81 0.71 -11.42
N VAL A 44 4.07 0.95 -10.13
CA VAL A 44 4.51 -0.09 -9.19
C VAL A 44 3.48 -1.21 -9.12
N THR A 45 2.21 -0.87 -8.87
CA THR A 45 1.14 -1.85 -8.74
C THR A 45 0.83 -2.59 -10.04
N GLU A 46 0.82 -1.90 -11.18
CA GLU A 46 0.64 -2.53 -12.50
C GLU A 46 1.74 -3.54 -12.80
N SER A 47 3.01 -3.16 -12.59
CA SER A 47 4.15 -4.04 -12.81
C SER A 47 4.08 -5.27 -11.89
N LYS A 48 3.82 -5.05 -10.59
CA LYS A 48 3.65 -6.12 -9.60
C LYS A 48 2.51 -7.07 -9.99
N CYS A 49 1.38 -6.53 -10.45
CA CYS A 49 0.23 -7.32 -10.88
C CYS A 49 0.54 -8.18 -12.11
N ARG A 50 1.21 -7.62 -13.13
CA ARG A 50 1.63 -8.38 -14.33
C ARG A 50 2.62 -9.50 -13.96
N GLN A 51 3.62 -9.20 -13.13
CA GLN A 51 4.59 -10.20 -12.68
C GLN A 51 3.90 -11.33 -11.90
N ALA A 52 3.00 -10.98 -10.97
CA ALA A 52 2.19 -11.93 -10.22
C ALA A 52 1.36 -12.84 -11.14
N ALA A 53 0.63 -12.26 -12.09
CA ALA A 53 -0.23 -13.00 -13.00
C ALA A 53 0.56 -14.03 -13.83
N ASN A 54 1.76 -13.64 -14.29
CA ASN A 54 2.66 -14.50 -15.04
C ASN A 54 3.21 -15.66 -14.20
N GLN A 55 3.57 -15.43 -12.93
CA GLN A 55 4.09 -16.48 -12.05
C GLN A 55 2.99 -17.42 -11.55
N VAL A 56 1.81 -16.90 -11.18
CA VAL A 56 0.67 -17.71 -10.72
C VAL A 56 0.01 -18.46 -11.87
N ASN A 57 0.07 -17.93 -13.09
CA ASN A 57 -0.67 -18.43 -14.25
C ASN A 57 -2.19 -18.48 -14.00
N GLY A 58 -2.74 -17.43 -13.39
CA GLY A 58 -4.15 -17.35 -13.01
C GLY A 58 -4.56 -15.99 -12.41
N PRO A 59 -5.79 -15.88 -11.88
CA PRO A 59 -6.29 -14.65 -11.30
C PRO A 59 -5.51 -14.21 -10.07
N VAL A 60 -5.02 -12.97 -10.08
CA VAL A 60 -4.21 -12.39 -9.00
C VAL A 60 -4.79 -11.07 -8.53
N LEU A 61 -4.64 -10.82 -7.24
CA LEU A 61 -4.83 -9.52 -6.59
C LEU A 61 -3.50 -9.14 -5.94
N VAL A 62 -3.04 -7.92 -6.21
CA VAL A 62 -1.89 -7.32 -5.53
C VAL A 62 -2.31 -6.02 -4.89
N GLU A 63 -1.56 -5.57 -3.90
CA GLU A 63 -1.82 -4.30 -3.22
C GLU A 63 -0.51 -3.60 -2.88
N ASP A 64 -0.46 -2.29 -3.13
CA ASP A 64 0.60 -1.40 -2.67
C ASP A 64 0.00 -0.20 -1.92
N THR A 65 0.77 0.29 -0.95
CA THR A 65 0.38 1.39 -0.09
C THR A 65 1.43 2.49 -0.21
N ALA A 66 0.98 3.73 -0.39
CA ALA A 66 1.83 4.91 -0.38
C ALA A 66 1.38 5.89 0.71
N LEU A 67 2.35 6.61 1.27
CA LEU A 67 2.10 7.75 2.14
C LEU A 67 2.68 9.00 1.49
N CYS A 68 1.81 9.90 1.05
CA CYS A 68 2.16 10.99 0.17
C CYS A 68 2.14 12.32 0.93
N PHE A 69 3.30 12.92 1.21
CA PHE A 69 3.35 14.24 1.86
C PHE A 69 3.24 15.34 0.80
N LYS A 70 2.24 16.22 0.92
CA LYS A 70 1.98 17.24 -0.11
C LYS A 70 3.12 18.23 -0.25
N ALA A 71 3.73 18.63 0.86
CA ALA A 71 4.89 19.51 0.87
C ALA A 71 6.13 18.94 0.16
N LEU A 72 6.22 17.62 -0.01
CA LEU A 72 7.33 16.95 -0.69
C LEU A 72 6.96 16.44 -2.10
N GLY A 73 5.87 16.95 -2.68
CA GLY A 73 5.41 16.49 -3.99
C GLY A 73 5.00 15.02 -4.00
N ASP A 74 4.29 14.58 -2.95
CA ASP A 74 3.81 13.22 -2.71
C ASP A 74 4.89 12.18 -2.34
N LEU A 75 6.14 12.60 -2.10
CA LEU A 75 7.13 11.74 -1.44
C LEU A 75 6.84 11.59 0.07
N PRO A 76 7.26 10.48 0.72
CA PRO A 76 7.99 9.34 0.17
C PRO A 76 7.15 8.43 -0.73
N GLY A 77 5.82 8.55 -0.70
CA GLY A 77 4.92 7.85 -1.60
C GLY A 77 5.07 6.32 -1.51
N PRO A 78 5.29 5.60 -2.63
CA PRO A 78 5.44 4.14 -2.62
C PRO A 78 6.71 3.67 -1.88
N TYR A 79 7.64 4.57 -1.58
CA TYR A 79 8.90 4.25 -0.89
C TYR A 79 8.77 4.28 0.64
N ILE A 80 7.58 4.54 1.18
CA ILE A 80 7.34 4.74 2.62
C ILE A 80 7.89 3.60 3.50
N LYS A 81 7.87 2.35 3.02
CA LYS A 81 8.45 1.20 3.74
C LYS A 81 9.92 1.43 4.11
N TRP A 82 10.71 1.91 3.16
CA TRP A 82 12.14 2.15 3.34
C TRP A 82 12.39 3.36 4.24
N PHE A 83 11.64 4.44 4.03
CA PHE A 83 11.74 5.61 4.91
C PHE A 83 11.38 5.26 6.35
N LEU A 84 10.27 4.56 6.58
CA LEU A 84 9.89 4.15 7.92
C LEU A 84 10.95 3.24 8.57
N ALA A 85 11.54 2.31 7.82
CA ALA A 85 12.56 1.41 8.34
C ALA A 85 13.85 2.14 8.75
N GLU A 86 14.30 3.10 7.95
CA GLU A 86 15.60 3.75 8.14
C GLU A 86 15.54 4.95 9.09
N ILE A 87 14.46 5.75 9.03
CA ILE A 87 14.37 7.01 9.79
C ILE A 87 13.25 7.00 10.84
N GLY A 88 12.40 5.97 10.87
CA GLY A 88 11.34 5.83 11.86
C GLY A 88 10.27 6.93 11.80
N HIS A 89 9.35 6.91 12.76
CA HIS A 89 8.27 7.90 12.87
C HIS A 89 8.78 9.31 13.14
N GLU A 90 9.83 9.44 13.96
CA GLU A 90 10.46 10.73 14.27
C GLU A 90 11.13 11.32 13.03
N GLY A 91 11.91 10.53 12.29
CA GLY A 91 12.54 10.97 11.06
C GLY A 91 11.52 11.38 9.99
N LEU A 92 10.43 10.62 9.84
CA LEU A 92 9.33 10.98 8.94
C LEU A 92 8.70 12.33 9.29
N ASN A 93 8.52 12.63 10.58
CA ASN A 93 8.09 13.96 11.04
C ASN A 93 9.14 15.03 10.73
N ASN A 94 10.42 14.73 10.97
CA ASN A 94 11.54 15.65 10.76
C ASN A 94 11.71 16.04 9.28
N LEU A 95 11.36 15.17 8.33
CA LEU A 95 11.33 15.51 6.89
C LEU A 95 10.44 16.71 6.57
N LEU A 96 9.39 16.92 7.37
CA LEU A 96 8.45 17.99 7.16
C LEU A 96 8.76 19.25 7.95
N THR A 97 9.73 19.26 8.88
CA THR A 97 9.98 20.38 9.80
C THR A 97 10.12 21.74 9.11
N ALA A 98 10.74 21.80 7.93
CA ALA A 98 10.94 23.02 7.15
C ALA A 98 9.67 23.55 6.45
N TYR A 99 8.59 22.75 6.41
CA TYR A 99 7.37 23.06 5.66
C TYR A 99 6.21 23.34 6.61
N THR A 100 5.45 24.41 6.36
CA THR A 100 4.23 24.70 7.11
C THR A 100 3.10 23.73 6.78
N ASP A 101 3.05 23.27 5.52
CA ASP A 101 2.08 22.29 5.06
C ASP A 101 2.46 20.89 5.58
N LYS A 102 1.55 20.31 6.37
CA LYS A 102 1.65 18.93 6.90
C LYS A 102 0.61 18.02 6.27
N SER A 103 -0.14 18.48 5.28
CA SER A 103 -1.16 17.65 4.64
C SER A 103 -0.52 16.46 3.93
N ALA A 104 -1.20 15.32 4.01
CA ALA A 104 -0.76 14.07 3.41
C ALA A 104 -1.95 13.25 2.94
N GLU A 105 -1.68 12.27 2.10
CA GLU A 105 -2.66 11.25 1.72
C GLU A 105 -2.09 9.86 1.95
N ALA A 106 -2.88 9.02 2.61
CA ALA A 106 -2.69 7.58 2.56
C ALA A 106 -3.36 7.04 1.30
N VAL A 107 -2.60 6.36 0.46
CA VAL A 107 -3.09 5.83 -0.83
C VAL A 107 -2.95 4.32 -0.83
N CYS A 108 -4.06 3.61 -1.00
CA CYS A 108 -4.09 2.17 -1.21
C CYS A 108 -4.43 1.90 -2.68
N THR A 109 -3.60 1.13 -3.37
CA THR A 109 -3.81 0.76 -4.78
C THR A 109 -3.85 -0.76 -4.90
N PHE A 110 -4.98 -1.29 -5.34
CA PHE A 110 -5.15 -2.68 -5.71
C PHE A 110 -4.95 -2.84 -7.22
N GLY A 111 -4.27 -3.92 -7.60
CA GLY A 111 -4.18 -4.37 -8.98
C GLY A 111 -4.75 -5.77 -9.15
N TYR A 112 -5.72 -5.92 -10.04
CA TYR A 112 -6.31 -7.20 -10.40
C TYR A 112 -5.93 -7.60 -11.82
N SER A 113 -5.58 -8.87 -12.03
CA SER A 113 -5.48 -9.44 -13.37
C SER A 113 -6.13 -10.82 -13.39
N ALA A 114 -6.83 -11.14 -14.47
CA ALA A 114 -7.45 -12.45 -14.66
C ALA A 114 -6.43 -13.55 -15.05
N GLY A 115 -5.19 -13.18 -15.36
CA GLY A 115 -4.12 -14.11 -15.73
C GLY A 115 -3.11 -13.53 -16.73
N PRO A 116 -2.13 -14.34 -17.17
CA PRO A 116 -1.09 -13.91 -18.10
C PRO A 116 -1.64 -13.24 -19.35
N GLY A 117 -0.98 -12.14 -19.78
CA GLY A 117 -1.37 -11.38 -20.97
C GLY A 117 -2.67 -10.57 -20.84
N LYS A 118 -3.31 -10.54 -19.66
CA LYS A 118 -4.43 -9.63 -19.38
C LYS A 118 -3.92 -8.39 -18.69
N GLU A 119 -4.33 -7.23 -19.20
CA GLU A 119 -3.97 -5.95 -18.59
C GLU A 119 -4.53 -5.83 -17.17
N PRO A 120 -3.73 -5.35 -16.20
CA PRO A 120 -4.20 -5.10 -14.86
C PRO A 120 -5.34 -4.07 -14.84
N VAL A 121 -6.37 -4.37 -14.05
CA VAL A 121 -7.39 -3.40 -13.64
C VAL A 121 -6.97 -2.82 -12.29
N ILE A 122 -6.89 -1.50 -12.22
CA ILE A 122 -6.44 -0.79 -11.03
C ILE A 122 -7.62 -0.20 -10.27
N PHE A 123 -7.60 -0.35 -8.95
CA PHE A 123 -8.54 0.28 -8.02
C PHE A 123 -7.75 1.08 -7.00
N GLN A 124 -8.07 2.36 -6.79
CA GLN A 124 -7.34 3.22 -5.88
C GLN A 124 -8.27 3.89 -4.87
N GLY A 125 -7.94 3.76 -3.60
CA GLY A 125 -8.50 4.53 -2.49
C GLY A 125 -7.50 5.57 -2.00
N ARG A 126 -7.98 6.77 -1.68
CA ARG A 126 -7.18 7.86 -1.11
C ARG A 126 -7.86 8.37 0.15
N CYS A 127 -7.10 8.49 1.23
CA CYS A 127 -7.55 9.03 2.49
C CYS A 127 -6.75 10.31 2.79
N PRO A 128 -7.37 11.49 2.73
CA PRO A 128 -6.70 12.75 3.06
C PRO A 128 -6.51 12.89 4.56
N GLY A 129 -5.37 13.41 4.99
CA GLY A 129 -5.04 13.60 6.39
C GLY A 129 -3.87 14.56 6.56
N LYS A 130 -3.18 14.44 7.68
CA LYS A 130 -1.97 15.22 7.97
C LYS A 130 -0.97 14.42 8.78
N ILE A 131 0.29 14.81 8.65
CA ILE A 131 1.38 14.24 9.44
C ILE A 131 1.48 14.94 10.78
N VAL A 132 1.52 14.14 11.85
CA VAL A 132 1.60 14.60 13.24
C VAL A 132 2.69 13.83 13.98
N PRO A 133 3.18 14.36 15.12
CA PRO A 133 4.00 13.58 16.03
C PRO A 133 3.30 12.27 16.40
N ALA A 134 4.08 11.19 16.50
CA ALA A 134 3.54 9.85 16.71
C ALA A 134 2.68 9.77 17.99
N ARG A 135 1.49 9.20 17.88
CA ARG A 135 0.59 8.91 19.01
C ARG A 135 0.05 7.49 18.90
N GLY A 136 -0.13 6.83 20.04
CA GLY A 136 -0.63 5.45 20.07
C GLY A 136 0.44 4.39 19.78
N PRO A 137 0.02 3.12 19.62
CA PRO A 137 0.95 2.00 19.50
C PRO A 137 1.57 1.90 18.10
N ALA A 138 2.89 1.69 18.03
CA ALA A 138 3.66 1.52 16.80
C ALA A 138 3.53 0.12 16.17
N ASN A 139 2.37 -0.51 16.27
CA ASN A 139 2.18 -1.91 15.90
C ASN A 139 1.96 -2.12 14.39
N PHE A 140 1.61 -1.06 13.66
CA PHE A 140 1.29 -1.13 12.24
C PHE A 140 1.80 0.09 11.48
N GLY A 141 2.91 -0.11 10.76
CA GLY A 141 3.43 0.86 9.79
C GLY A 141 3.61 2.27 10.35
N TRP A 142 3.08 3.24 9.61
CA TRP A 142 3.21 4.67 9.87
C TRP A 142 1.92 5.27 10.46
N ASP A 143 0.92 4.45 10.82
CA ASP A 143 -0.34 4.89 11.39
C ASP A 143 -0.20 5.89 12.54
N PRO A 144 0.74 5.73 13.51
CA PRO A 144 0.88 6.67 14.62
C PRO A 144 1.13 8.14 14.20
N ILE A 145 1.66 8.37 13.01
CA ILE A 145 2.00 9.71 12.52
C ILE A 145 0.99 10.26 11.51
N PHE A 146 -0.01 9.48 11.10
CA PHE A 146 -1.00 9.93 10.11
C PHE A 146 -2.34 10.20 10.80
N GLU A 147 -2.72 11.47 10.90
CA GLU A 147 -4.01 11.86 11.46
C GLU A 147 -5.06 12.04 10.36
N HIS A 148 -6.16 11.30 10.49
CA HIS A 148 -7.40 11.47 9.72
C HIS A 148 -8.55 11.78 10.68
N GLU A 149 -9.27 12.87 10.44
CA GLU A 149 -10.44 13.29 11.25
C GLU A 149 -10.18 13.30 12.78
N GLY A 150 -8.98 13.73 13.18
CA GLY A 150 -8.60 13.82 14.60
C GLY A 150 -8.13 12.51 15.22
N LYS A 151 -7.98 11.43 14.44
CA LYS A 151 -7.53 10.12 14.90
C LYS A 151 -6.28 9.67 14.16
N THR A 152 -5.38 9.04 14.91
CA THR A 152 -4.22 8.26 14.43
C THR A 152 -4.49 6.82 14.77
#